data_AF-A0A6P8WDY4-F1
#
_entry.id   AF-A0A6P8WDY4-F1
#
_cell.length_a   1.000
_cell.length_b   1.000
_cell.length_c   1.000
_cell.angle_alpha   90.00
_cell.angle_beta   90.00
_cell.angle_gamma   90.00
#
_symmetry.space_group_name_H-M   'P 1'
#
loop_
_entity.id
_entity.type
_entity.pdbx_description
1 polymer ?
#
loop_
_entity_poly.entity_id
_entity_poly.type
_entity_poly.pdbx_seq_one_letter_code
_entity_poly.pdbx_strand_id
1 'polypeptide(L)'
;MYFVLVSVLACLASCHCFIERDEKNENHCGLLQHWIESSLVSMEIIKRGFHREVETTVELSPDVHSGVRVLLLHRWPRGVYVDPYQLASLSDLSDWKIILDSTIDLEGPAHKTTGFVTFVYPTPDGPTPTLLKVTIPIHGRYHEPSFVAETFTSVEIEPPELLLWTEKCMPLNNVEPHDVMEAPCTHHNSSSCQWVKQQHQQKERGPVNVQFPVGDGSLCGPVCGGTLLVTMLCCVALSKHMWEHRII
;
A
#
# COMPACT_ATOMS: atom_id res chain seq x y z
N MET A 1 16.68 -62.91 -63.31
CA MET A 1 15.32 -62.31 -63.37
C MET A 1 15.35 -60.99 -62.62
N TYR A 2 15.11 -59.89 -63.34
CA TYR A 2 14.55 -58.58 -62.95
C TYR A 2 14.92 -57.99 -61.56
N PHE A 3 15.77 -56.95 -61.49
CA PHE A 3 15.39 -55.51 -61.51
C PHE A 3 14.15 -55.16 -60.66
N VAL A 4 14.32 -54.33 -59.62
CA VAL A 4 13.46 -53.18 -59.24
C VAL A 4 14.04 -52.42 -58.03
N LEU A 5 14.22 -51.10 -58.25
CA LEU A 5 14.23 -49.93 -57.36
C LEU A 5 15.08 -49.93 -56.06
N VAL A 6 16.14 -49.12 -55.95
CA VAL A 6 16.19 -47.64 -55.78
C VAL A 6 15.68 -47.16 -54.41
N SER A 7 16.60 -46.54 -53.67
CA SER A 7 16.42 -45.55 -52.59
C SER A 7 15.88 -46.02 -51.25
N VAL A 8 16.77 -46.29 -50.28
CA VAL A 8 16.72 -45.66 -48.94
C VAL A 8 18.16 -45.48 -48.43
N LEU A 9 18.82 -44.43 -48.92
CA LEU A 9 20.07 -43.91 -48.36
C LEU A 9 19.67 -42.70 -47.51
N ALA A 10 19.06 -42.94 -46.35
CA ALA A 10 18.77 -41.94 -45.31
C ALA A 10 18.07 -42.59 -44.10
N CYS A 11 18.82 -43.26 -43.23
CA CYS A 11 18.38 -43.54 -41.84
C CYS A 11 19.61 -43.61 -40.90
N LEU A 12 20.57 -42.70 -41.10
CA LEU A 12 21.41 -42.21 -40.01
C LEU A 12 20.80 -40.88 -39.56
N ALA A 13 19.55 -40.94 -39.08
CA ALA A 13 18.97 -39.85 -38.33
C ALA A 13 19.57 -39.94 -36.94
N SER A 14 20.64 -39.19 -36.75
CA SER A 14 21.15 -38.76 -35.46
C SER A 14 19.97 -38.47 -34.54
N CYS A 15 19.81 -39.28 -33.50
CA CYS A 15 19.07 -38.89 -32.31
C CYS A 15 19.78 -37.68 -31.73
N HIS A 16 19.48 -36.49 -32.26
CA HIS A 16 19.59 -35.25 -31.50
C HIS A 16 18.54 -35.35 -30.40
N CYS A 17 18.91 -36.01 -29.30
CA CYS A 17 18.48 -35.52 -28.01
C CYS A 17 18.87 -34.05 -28.01
N PHE A 18 17.87 -33.18 -28.16
CA PHE A 18 17.93 -31.86 -27.57
C PHE A 18 18.15 -32.11 -26.09
N ILE A 19 19.42 -32.19 -25.70
CA ILE A 19 19.84 -31.74 -24.38
C ILE A 19 19.49 -30.26 -24.43
N GLU A 20 18.27 -29.96 -23.99
CA GLU A 20 17.92 -28.64 -23.49
C GLU A 20 19.09 -28.28 -22.58
N ARG A 21 19.93 -27.35 -23.03
CA ARG A 21 20.92 -26.76 -22.14
C ARG A 21 20.07 -26.23 -21.01
N ASP A 22 20.24 -26.83 -19.83
CA ASP A 22 20.17 -26.09 -18.58
C ASP A 22 21.03 -24.84 -18.81
N GLU A 23 20.39 -23.77 -19.27
CA GLU A 23 20.88 -22.43 -19.03
C GLU A 23 21.12 -22.41 -17.55
N LYS A 24 22.42 -22.28 -17.20
CA LYS A 24 22.89 -22.15 -15.84
C LYS A 24 21.84 -21.41 -15.05
N ASN A 25 21.40 -22.03 -13.97
CA ASN A 25 20.76 -21.38 -12.86
C ASN A 25 21.78 -20.38 -12.27
N GLU A 26 22.12 -19.34 -13.05
CA GLU A 26 22.67 -18.09 -12.56
C GLU A 26 21.79 -17.72 -11.39
N ASN A 27 22.40 -17.36 -10.27
CA ASN A 27 21.72 -17.25 -8.99
C ASN A 27 20.67 -16.13 -9.05
N HIS A 28 19.48 -16.42 -9.59
CA HIS A 28 18.39 -15.47 -9.84
C HIS A 28 17.97 -14.78 -8.54
N CYS A 29 18.16 -15.48 -7.41
CA CYS A 29 17.99 -14.91 -6.08
C CYS A 29 19.05 -13.86 -5.72
N GLY A 30 20.32 -14.08 -6.08
CA GLY A 30 21.37 -13.06 -5.91
C GLY A 30 21.13 -11.84 -6.79
N LEU A 31 20.61 -12.02 -8.01
CA LEU A 31 20.20 -10.92 -8.88
C LEU A 31 19.00 -10.15 -8.31
N LEU A 32 17.99 -10.85 -7.77
CA LEU A 32 16.84 -10.23 -7.10
C LEU A 32 17.26 -9.37 -5.90
N GLN A 33 18.22 -9.86 -5.10
CA GLN A 33 18.79 -9.12 -3.98
C GLN A 33 19.56 -7.88 -4.45
N HIS A 34 20.36 -8.01 -5.51
CA HIS A 34 21.03 -6.85 -6.09
C HIS A 34 20.03 -5.81 -6.64
N TRP A 35 18.93 -6.24 -7.27
CA TRP A 35 17.89 -5.34 -7.76
C TRP A 35 17.16 -4.62 -6.63
N ILE A 36 16.82 -5.31 -5.53
CA ILE A 36 16.14 -4.66 -4.41
C ILE A 36 17.04 -3.65 -3.70
N GLU A 37 18.33 -3.94 -3.58
CA GLU A 37 19.31 -3.03 -2.96
C GLU A 37 19.58 -1.78 -3.80
N SER A 38 19.51 -1.92 -5.13
CA SER A 38 19.70 -0.81 -6.09
C SER A 38 18.43 -0.02 -6.41
N SER A 39 17.26 -0.51 -5.98
CA SER A 39 15.99 0.18 -6.20
C SER A 39 15.82 1.36 -5.24
N LEU A 40 15.27 2.48 -5.71
CA LEU A 40 15.01 3.65 -4.89
C LEU A 40 13.50 3.80 -4.65
N VAL A 41 13.12 4.04 -3.39
CA VAL A 41 11.75 4.37 -3.02
C VAL A 41 11.69 5.82 -2.56
N SER A 42 10.78 6.57 -3.13
CA SER A 42 10.51 7.95 -2.75
C SER A 42 9.03 8.13 -2.45
N MET A 43 8.73 8.95 -1.44
CA MET A 43 7.37 9.22 -1.00
C MET A 43 7.19 10.71 -0.77
N GLU A 44 6.04 11.24 -1.18
CA GLU A 44 5.62 12.61 -0.92
C GLU A 44 4.13 12.69 -0.56
N ILE A 45 3.76 13.77 0.13
CA ILE A 45 2.38 14.04 0.51
C ILE A 45 1.87 15.21 -0.33
N ILE A 46 0.84 14.95 -1.13
CA ILE A 46 0.21 15.91 -2.01
C ILE A 46 -1.09 16.41 -1.36
N LYS A 47 -1.51 17.61 -1.76
CA LYS A 47 -2.71 18.33 -1.26
C LYS A 47 -2.55 18.82 0.20
N ARG A 48 -3.59 19.49 0.69
CA ARG A 48 -3.65 20.11 2.03
C ARG A 48 -4.99 19.79 2.68
N GLY A 49 -5.07 19.96 4.00
CA GLY A 49 -6.27 19.68 4.78
C GLY A 49 -6.32 18.24 5.29
N PHE A 50 -7.53 17.71 5.48
CA PHE A 50 -7.73 16.34 5.98
C PHE A 50 -7.69 15.28 4.89
N HIS A 51 -8.12 15.59 3.67
CA HIS A 51 -7.99 14.68 2.53
C HIS A 51 -6.70 14.99 1.77
N ARG A 52 -5.78 14.03 1.73
CA ARG A 52 -4.47 14.13 1.08
C ARG A 52 -4.20 12.91 0.21
N GLU A 53 -3.12 12.96 -0.53
CA GLU A 53 -2.66 11.84 -1.33
C GLU A 53 -1.21 11.54 -0.96
N VAL A 54 -0.90 10.26 -0.80
CA VAL A 54 0.47 9.78 -0.67
C VAL A 54 0.90 9.28 -2.03
N GLU A 55 1.87 9.96 -2.61
CA GLU A 55 2.47 9.57 -3.87
C GLU A 55 3.79 8.88 -3.60
N THR A 56 3.88 7.61 -3.99
CA THR A 56 5.09 6.80 -3.90
C THR A 56 5.62 6.56 -5.29
N THR A 57 6.89 6.90 -5.50
CA THR A 57 7.61 6.61 -6.74
C THR A 57 8.71 5.61 -6.44
N VAL A 58 8.72 4.50 -7.19
CA VAL A 58 9.72 3.45 -7.10
C VAL A 58 10.51 3.42 -8.40
N GLU A 59 11.82 3.59 -8.28
CA GLU A 59 12.77 3.44 -9.38
C GLU A 59 13.46 2.09 -9.22
N LEU A 60 13.14 1.14 -10.09
CA LEU A 60 13.77 -0.16 -10.16
C LEU A 60 15.01 -0.10 -11.05
N SER A 61 15.96 -1.00 -10.79
CA SER A 61 17.14 -1.15 -11.64
C SER A 61 16.75 -1.47 -13.10
N PRO A 62 17.44 -0.89 -14.10
CA PRO A 62 17.15 -1.14 -15.52
C PRO A 62 17.32 -2.60 -15.94
N ASP A 63 18.03 -3.41 -15.13
CA ASP A 63 18.27 -4.83 -15.39
C ASP A 63 17.15 -5.76 -14.85
N VAL A 64 16.06 -5.19 -14.30
CA VAL A 64 14.94 -5.99 -13.79
C VAL A 64 14.24 -6.71 -14.95
N HIS A 65 14.22 -8.04 -14.88
CA HIS A 65 13.69 -8.90 -15.93
C HIS A 65 12.15 -8.99 -15.90
N SER A 66 11.57 -9.38 -17.04
CA SER A 66 10.16 -9.76 -17.12
C SER A 66 9.87 -10.94 -16.17
N GLY A 67 8.92 -10.74 -15.24
CA GLY A 67 8.51 -11.75 -14.26
C GLY A 67 8.88 -11.45 -12.80
N VAL A 68 9.43 -10.27 -12.50
CA VAL A 68 9.51 -9.75 -11.13
C VAL A 68 8.22 -9.01 -10.80
N ARG A 69 7.60 -9.33 -9.67
CA ARG A 69 6.46 -8.60 -9.10
C ARG A 69 6.92 -7.67 -7.99
N VAL A 70 6.24 -6.54 -7.89
CA VAL A 70 6.47 -5.51 -6.87
C VAL A 70 5.28 -5.44 -5.94
N LEU A 71 5.57 -5.33 -4.66
CA LEU A 71 4.61 -5.08 -3.61
C LEU A 71 5.14 -3.95 -2.71
N LEU A 72 4.28 -2.98 -2.42
CA LEU A 72 4.56 -1.92 -1.45
C LEU A 72 3.76 -2.16 -0.18
N LEU A 73 4.48 -2.27 0.94
CA LEU A 73 3.89 -2.42 2.25
C LEU A 73 3.87 -1.09 2.98
N HIS A 74 2.71 -0.43 3.03
CA HIS A 74 2.54 0.77 3.84
C HIS A 74 2.07 0.40 5.24
N ARG A 75 2.76 0.93 6.26
CA ARG A 75 2.27 0.92 7.65
C ARG A 75 1.75 2.30 8.00
N TRP A 76 0.45 2.39 8.20
CA TRP A 76 -0.23 3.64 8.44
C TRP A 76 -0.33 3.92 9.93
N PRO A 77 0.05 5.12 10.40
CA PRO A 77 -0.13 5.50 11.78
C PRO A 77 -1.62 5.74 12.07
N ARG A 78 -2.01 5.62 13.35
CA ARG A 78 -3.39 5.84 13.82
C ARG A 78 -3.96 7.23 13.52
N GLY A 79 -3.15 8.20 13.11
CA GLY A 79 -3.59 9.57 12.81
C GLY A 79 -4.19 9.73 11.41
N VAL A 80 -4.09 8.71 10.55
CA VAL A 80 -4.65 8.70 9.19
C VAL A 80 -5.40 7.41 8.91
N TYR A 81 -6.19 7.40 7.84
CA TYR A 81 -6.79 6.19 7.29
C TYR A 81 -6.94 6.28 5.77
N VAL A 82 -7.17 5.12 5.16
CA VAL A 82 -7.52 4.99 3.75
C VAL A 82 -8.98 4.56 3.69
N ASP A 83 -9.80 5.24 2.90
CA ASP A 83 -11.23 4.94 2.77
C ASP A 83 -11.43 3.72 1.83
N PRO A 84 -11.94 2.57 2.32
CA PRO A 84 -12.14 1.38 1.50
C PRO A 84 -13.15 1.59 0.37
N TYR A 85 -14.15 2.46 0.55
CA TYR A 85 -15.12 2.78 -0.50
C TYR A 85 -14.49 3.64 -1.59
N GLN A 86 -13.64 4.59 -1.21
CA GLN A 86 -12.84 5.35 -2.17
C GLN A 86 -11.90 4.43 -2.93
N LEU A 87 -11.18 3.52 -2.25
CA LEU A 87 -10.33 2.53 -2.92
C LEU A 87 -11.11 1.67 -3.92
N ALA A 88 -12.28 1.17 -3.54
CA ALA A 88 -13.12 0.36 -4.42
C ALA A 88 -13.56 1.14 -5.67
N SER A 89 -13.90 2.43 -5.53
CA SER A 89 -14.25 3.28 -6.68
C SER A 89 -13.07 3.59 -7.60
N LEU A 90 -11.86 3.67 -7.04
CA LEU A 90 -10.64 3.93 -7.80
C LEU A 90 -10.04 2.66 -8.41
N SER A 91 -10.37 1.47 -7.89
CA SER A 91 -9.68 0.24 -8.25
C SER A 91 -9.81 -0.13 -9.73
N ASP A 92 -10.87 0.30 -10.40
CA ASP A 92 -11.11 -0.01 -11.82
C ASP A 92 -10.44 0.99 -12.77
N LEU A 93 -10.04 2.15 -12.24
CA LEU A 93 -9.43 3.25 -12.99
C LEU A 93 -7.93 3.42 -12.70
N SER A 94 -7.45 2.80 -11.62
CA SER A 94 -6.07 2.92 -11.17
C SER A 94 -5.26 1.73 -11.66
N ASP A 95 -3.98 1.97 -11.91
CA ASP A 95 -3.04 0.92 -12.31
C ASP A 95 -2.60 0.03 -11.14
N TRP A 96 -3.14 0.25 -9.94
CA TRP A 96 -2.81 -0.49 -8.72
C TRP A 96 -4.01 -1.23 -8.12
N LYS A 97 -3.73 -2.26 -7.32
CA LYS A 97 -4.70 -2.91 -6.41
C LYS A 97 -4.20 -2.85 -4.98
N ILE A 98 -5.09 -2.66 -4.01
CA ILE A 98 -4.75 -2.54 -2.59
C ILE A 98 -5.55 -3.54 -1.77
N ILE A 99 -4.87 -4.27 -0.88
CA ILE A 99 -5.49 -5.05 0.20
C ILE A 99 -5.24 -4.33 1.53
N LEU A 100 -6.29 -4.24 2.35
CA LEU A 100 -6.22 -3.78 3.75
C LEU A 100 -6.05 -4.99 4.67
N ASP A 101 -5.18 -4.91 5.67
CA ASP A 101 -5.00 -5.98 6.67
C ASP A 101 -6.14 -6.08 7.71
N SER A 102 -6.96 -5.03 7.79
CA SER A 102 -7.98 -4.85 8.80
C SER A 102 -9.14 -3.99 8.28
N THR A 103 -10.28 -4.06 8.97
CA THR A 103 -11.43 -3.21 8.69
C THR A 103 -11.21 -1.80 9.20
N ILE A 104 -11.54 -0.79 8.39
CA ILE A 104 -11.34 0.62 8.73
C ILE A 104 -12.66 1.23 9.21
N ASP A 105 -12.69 1.68 10.47
CA ASP A 105 -13.75 2.56 10.99
C ASP A 105 -13.48 3.99 10.51
N LEU A 106 -14.39 4.55 9.71
CA LEU A 106 -14.24 5.91 9.15
C LEU A 106 -14.54 7.01 10.17
N GLU A 107 -15.32 6.69 11.21
CA GLU A 107 -15.80 7.65 12.21
C GLU A 107 -14.90 7.66 13.47
N GLY A 108 -14.05 6.64 13.62
CA GLY A 108 -13.14 6.50 14.75
C GLY A 108 -12.12 7.66 14.85
N PRO A 109 -12.00 8.34 16.02
CA PRO A 109 -10.98 9.35 16.22
C PRO A 109 -9.60 8.72 16.47
N ALA A 110 -8.52 9.47 16.19
CA ALA A 110 -7.14 8.98 16.22
C ALA A 110 -6.73 8.31 17.55
N HIS A 111 -7.23 8.79 18.69
CA HIS A 111 -6.91 8.26 20.02
C HIS A 111 -7.62 6.94 20.36
N LYS A 112 -8.65 6.56 19.59
CA LYS A 112 -9.40 5.29 19.76
C LYS A 112 -9.08 4.25 18.70
N THR A 113 -8.27 4.62 17.70
CA THR A 113 -7.91 3.75 16.58
C THR A 113 -6.46 3.30 16.69
N THR A 114 -6.16 2.17 16.07
CA THR A 114 -4.80 1.67 15.88
C THR A 114 -4.30 1.99 14.48
N GLY A 115 -2.99 1.85 14.26
CA GLY A 115 -2.46 1.78 12.90
C GLY A 115 -2.92 0.52 12.18
N PHE A 116 -2.68 0.48 10.87
CA PHE A 116 -3.06 -0.62 9.99
C PHE A 116 -2.05 -0.74 8.85
N VAL A 117 -2.14 -1.81 8.07
CA VAL A 117 -1.21 -2.12 6.99
C VAL A 117 -1.96 -2.26 5.67
N THR A 118 -1.34 -1.76 4.60
CA THR A 118 -1.86 -1.98 3.24
C THR A 118 -0.82 -2.59 2.32
N PHE A 119 -1.25 -3.59 1.57
CA PHE A 119 -0.47 -4.27 0.54
C PHE A 119 -0.88 -3.69 -0.81
N VAL A 120 0.06 -3.00 -1.47
CA VAL A 120 -0.21 -2.27 -2.71
C VAL A 120 0.53 -2.93 -3.87
N TYR A 121 -0.23 -3.35 -4.89
CA TYR A 121 0.25 -4.03 -6.09
C TYR A 121 0.24 -3.01 -7.24
N PRO A 122 1.38 -2.40 -7.62
CA PRO A 122 1.42 -1.28 -8.58
C PRO A 122 1.17 -1.66 -10.05
N THR A 123 1.33 -2.94 -10.39
CA THR A 123 1.10 -3.49 -11.73
C THR A 123 0.54 -4.91 -11.57
N PRO A 124 -0.75 -5.07 -11.29
CA PRO A 124 -1.33 -6.38 -10.95
C PRO A 124 -1.26 -7.38 -12.11
N ASP A 125 -1.38 -6.91 -13.36
CA ASP A 125 -1.58 -7.75 -14.55
C ASP A 125 -0.53 -7.52 -15.66
N GLY A 126 0.54 -6.74 -15.42
CA GLY A 126 1.48 -6.28 -16.44
C GLY A 126 2.96 -6.43 -16.08
N PRO A 127 3.88 -6.28 -17.07
CA PRO A 127 5.31 -6.23 -16.79
C PRO A 127 5.64 -5.01 -15.93
N THR A 128 6.48 -5.21 -14.93
CA THR A 128 6.89 -4.16 -14.02
C THR A 128 7.77 -3.14 -14.75
N PRO A 129 7.34 -1.88 -14.96
CA PRO A 129 8.19 -0.85 -15.53
C PRO A 129 9.31 -0.46 -14.56
N THR A 130 10.38 0.12 -15.11
CA THR A 130 11.51 0.62 -14.30
C THR A 130 11.11 1.78 -13.39
N LEU A 131 10.10 2.56 -13.77
CA LEU A 131 9.54 3.64 -12.96
C LEU A 131 8.08 3.33 -12.65
N LEU A 132 7.79 3.11 -11.37
CA LEU A 132 6.44 2.90 -10.85
C LEU A 132 6.02 4.13 -10.06
N LYS A 133 4.77 4.52 -10.24
CA LYS A 133 4.19 5.65 -9.54
C LYS A 133 2.82 5.26 -9.02
N VAL A 134 2.61 5.37 -7.72
CA VAL A 134 1.39 4.96 -7.03
C VAL A 134 0.90 6.10 -6.15
N THR A 135 -0.36 6.47 -6.32
CA THR A 135 -1.00 7.54 -5.53
C THR A 135 -2.15 6.94 -4.72
N ILE A 136 -2.05 7.03 -3.39
CA ILE A 136 -3.03 6.47 -2.45
C ILE A 136 -3.72 7.63 -1.73
N PRO A 137 -5.06 7.74 -1.79
CA PRO A 137 -5.77 8.75 -1.02
C PRO A 137 -5.77 8.40 0.47
N ILE A 138 -5.43 9.38 1.30
CA ILE A 138 -5.44 9.27 2.75
C ILE A 138 -6.30 10.38 3.38
N HIS A 139 -6.86 10.07 4.53
CA HIS A 139 -7.69 10.97 5.31
C HIS A 139 -7.13 11.10 6.72
N GLY A 140 -7.00 12.33 7.21
CA GLY A 140 -6.67 12.60 8.60
C GLY A 140 -7.81 12.20 9.52
N ARG A 141 -7.48 11.63 10.68
CA ARG A 141 -8.45 11.42 11.76
C ARG A 141 -8.54 12.64 12.65
N TYR A 142 -9.68 12.81 13.30
CA TYR A 142 -9.80 13.78 14.39
C TYR A 142 -8.94 13.36 15.56
N HIS A 143 -8.09 14.28 16.01
CA HIS A 143 -7.23 14.09 17.18
C HIS A 143 -7.88 14.71 18.42
N GLU A 144 -7.37 14.34 19.60
CA GLU A 144 -7.82 14.97 20.84
C GLU A 144 -7.49 16.47 20.82
N PRO A 145 -8.32 17.30 21.48
CA PRO A 145 -7.99 18.70 21.63
C PRO A 145 -6.72 18.88 22.46
N SER A 146 -5.95 19.92 22.15
CA SER A 146 -4.76 20.29 22.92
C SER A 146 -5.16 21.14 24.12
N PHE A 147 -4.52 20.87 25.27
CA PHE A 147 -4.64 21.70 26.47
C PHE A 147 -3.43 22.63 26.67
N VAL A 148 -2.46 22.61 25.74
CA VAL A 148 -1.17 23.29 25.86
C VAL A 148 -1.00 24.39 24.79
N ALA A 149 -2.12 24.97 24.33
CA ALA A 149 -2.18 25.99 23.28
C ALA A 149 -1.56 25.59 21.92
N GLU A 150 -1.32 24.30 21.70
CA GLU A 150 -0.93 23.78 20.38
C GLU A 150 -2.14 23.72 19.46
N THR A 151 -2.01 24.27 18.26
CA THR A 151 -3.09 24.32 17.27
C THR A 151 -3.02 23.19 16.25
N PHE A 152 -1.90 22.45 16.21
CA PHE A 152 -1.67 21.34 15.29
C PHE A 152 -0.99 20.18 16.01
N THR A 153 -1.31 18.97 15.56
CA THR A 153 -0.58 17.75 15.89
C THR A 153 0.12 17.21 14.65
N SER A 154 1.32 16.65 14.82
CA SER A 154 2.06 16.00 13.74
C SER A 154 1.78 14.50 13.72
N VAL A 155 1.63 13.96 12.52
CA VAL A 155 1.53 12.52 12.25
C VAL A 155 2.65 12.14 11.30
N GLU A 156 3.52 11.25 11.75
CA GLU A 156 4.65 10.73 10.97
C GLU A 156 4.20 9.54 10.13
N ILE A 157 4.35 9.65 8.82
CA ILE A 157 4.10 8.55 7.87
C ILE A 157 5.45 8.04 7.37
N GLU A 158 5.72 6.77 7.65
CA GLU A 158 6.92 6.08 7.19
C GLU A 158 6.83 5.73 5.70
N PRO A 159 7.94 5.77 4.94
CA PRO A 159 7.97 5.25 3.57
C PRO A 159 7.58 3.77 3.51
N PRO A 160 6.94 3.32 2.41
CA PRO A 160 6.55 1.93 2.28
C PRO A 160 7.75 1.00 2.09
N GLU A 161 7.65 -0.22 2.62
CA GLU A 161 8.63 -1.26 2.37
C GLU A 161 8.47 -1.82 0.97
N LEU A 162 9.56 -1.78 0.19
CA LEU A 162 9.61 -2.39 -1.12
C LEU A 162 9.88 -3.88 -0.97
N LEU A 163 9.01 -4.66 -1.62
CA LEU A 163 9.06 -6.10 -1.64
C LEU A 163 9.10 -6.58 -3.09
N LEU A 164 10.06 -7.44 -3.41
CA LEU A 164 10.19 -8.07 -4.72
C LEU A 164 9.95 -9.57 -4.62
N TRP A 165 9.28 -10.12 -5.63
CA TRP A 165 9.04 -11.56 -5.73
C TRP A 165 9.18 -12.03 -7.17
N THR A 166 9.69 -13.25 -7.36
CA THR A 166 9.73 -13.93 -8.66
C THR A 166 9.61 -15.44 -8.49
N GLU A 167 8.93 -16.10 -9.42
CA GLU A 167 8.76 -17.56 -9.44
C GLU A 167 10.11 -18.30 -9.59
N LYS A 168 11.10 -17.65 -10.20
CA LYS A 168 12.42 -18.22 -10.49
C LYS A 168 13.36 -18.29 -9.27
N CYS A 169 12.98 -17.66 -8.16
CA CYS A 169 13.79 -17.59 -6.93
C CYS A 169 13.18 -18.43 -5.80
N MET A 170 12.77 -19.66 -6.11
CA MET A 170 12.27 -20.61 -5.12
C MET A 170 13.06 -21.94 -5.21
N PRO A 171 13.60 -22.47 -4.10
CA PRO A 171 13.55 -21.96 -2.72
C PRO A 171 14.60 -20.87 -2.40
N LEU A 172 14.27 -19.93 -1.50
CA LEU A 172 15.12 -18.82 -1.00
C LEU A 172 16.27 -19.28 -0.07
N ASN A 173 16.90 -20.42 -0.36
CA ASN A 173 17.91 -21.02 0.52
C ASN A 173 19.19 -20.17 0.72
N ASN A 174 19.38 -19.13 -0.08
CA ASN A 174 20.57 -18.26 -0.07
C ASN A 174 20.30 -16.82 0.36
N VAL A 175 19.07 -16.50 0.78
CA VAL A 175 18.69 -15.15 1.24
C VAL A 175 18.62 -15.16 2.77
N GLU A 176 19.15 -14.14 3.44
CA GLU A 176 19.10 -14.10 4.89
C GLU A 176 17.63 -14.08 5.37
N PRO A 177 17.27 -14.83 6.44
CA PRO A 177 15.89 -14.92 6.89
C PRO A 177 15.24 -13.57 7.24
N HIS A 178 16.04 -12.55 7.55
CA HIS A 178 15.58 -11.19 7.89
C HIS A 178 15.17 -10.37 6.66
N ASP A 179 15.56 -10.81 5.46
CA ASP A 179 15.20 -10.20 4.18
C ASP A 179 13.92 -10.81 3.60
N VAL A 180 13.33 -11.81 4.24
CA VAL A 180 12.17 -12.53 3.68
C VAL A 180 10.93 -12.25 4.52
N MET A 181 9.83 -11.88 3.84
CA MET A 181 8.54 -11.67 4.46
C MET A 181 7.43 -12.44 3.74
N GLU A 182 6.57 -13.10 4.49
CA GLU A 182 5.34 -13.68 3.96
C GLU A 182 4.30 -12.58 3.70
N ALA A 183 3.83 -12.48 2.47
CA ALA A 183 2.73 -11.59 2.10
C ALA A 183 1.89 -12.20 0.97
N PRO A 184 0.65 -11.72 0.75
CA PRO A 184 -0.21 -12.31 -0.26
C PRO A 184 0.41 -12.22 -1.65
N CYS A 185 0.40 -13.33 -2.39
CA CYS A 185 1.01 -13.42 -3.73
C CYS A 185 0.33 -12.49 -4.74
N THR A 186 -0.98 -12.24 -4.55
CA THR A 186 -1.84 -11.47 -5.44
C THR A 186 -2.85 -10.66 -4.63
N HIS A 187 -3.47 -9.67 -5.28
CA HIS A 187 -4.50 -8.82 -4.69
C HIS A 187 -5.79 -9.57 -4.30
N HIS A 188 -5.98 -10.82 -4.74
CA HIS A 188 -7.10 -11.67 -4.35
C HIS A 188 -6.92 -12.33 -2.97
N ASN A 189 -5.72 -12.24 -2.38
CA ASN A 189 -5.41 -12.77 -1.06
C ASN A 189 -5.70 -14.27 -0.90
N SER A 190 -5.48 -15.06 -1.95
CA SER A 190 -5.76 -16.50 -1.95
C SER A 190 -4.61 -17.37 -1.43
N SER A 191 -3.37 -16.87 -1.51
CA SER A 191 -2.16 -17.57 -1.09
C SER A 191 -1.07 -16.61 -0.62
N SER A 192 -0.16 -17.10 0.23
CA SER A 192 1.02 -16.37 0.70
C SER A 192 2.28 -16.78 -0.06
N CYS A 193 3.16 -15.81 -0.29
CA CYS A 193 4.43 -15.95 -0.98
C CYS A 193 5.56 -15.36 -0.13
N GLN A 194 6.78 -15.84 -0.33
CA GLN A 194 7.99 -15.33 0.30
C GLN A 194 8.58 -14.19 -0.51
N TRP A 195 8.42 -12.96 -0.04
CA TRP A 195 8.93 -11.75 -0.68
C TRP A 195 10.28 -11.36 -0.11
N VAL A 196 11.18 -10.89 -0.97
CA VAL A 196 12.44 -10.27 -0.53
C VAL A 196 12.16 -8.80 -0.22
N LYS A 197 12.63 -8.33 0.94
CA LYS A 197 12.42 -6.98 1.47
C LYS A 197 13.67 -6.13 1.32
N GLN A 198 13.49 -4.86 1.01
CA GLN A 198 14.58 -3.89 1.01
C GLN A 198 14.99 -3.50 2.44
N GLN A 199 16.26 -3.68 2.82
CA GLN A 199 16.76 -3.32 4.17
C GLN A 199 17.38 -1.92 4.29
N HIS A 200 18.18 -1.49 3.31
CA HIS A 200 19.17 -0.42 3.57
C HIS A 200 18.72 0.99 3.17
N GLN A 201 18.04 1.19 2.04
CA GLN A 201 17.75 2.56 1.55
C GLN A 201 16.57 3.25 2.24
N GLN A 202 15.59 2.50 2.76
CA GLN A 202 14.45 3.12 3.46
C GLN A 202 14.85 3.91 4.70
N LYS A 203 15.97 3.57 5.33
CA LYS A 203 16.42 4.24 6.56
C LYS A 203 16.99 5.65 6.31
N GLU A 204 17.38 5.96 5.08
CA GLU A 204 17.92 7.29 4.73
C GLU A 204 16.82 8.32 4.44
N ARG A 205 15.63 7.88 3.98
CA ARG A 205 14.45 8.74 3.87
C ARG A 205 13.64 8.63 5.16
N GLY A 206 13.81 9.62 6.04
CA GLY A 206 13.02 9.72 7.26
C GLY A 206 11.51 9.88 7.00
N PRO A 207 10.69 9.73 8.05
CA PRO A 207 9.24 9.86 7.95
C PRO A 207 8.82 11.22 7.41
N VAL A 208 7.71 11.24 6.67
CA VAL A 208 7.08 12.49 6.22
C VAL A 208 6.06 12.93 7.26
N ASN A 209 6.19 14.18 7.70
CA ASN A 209 5.33 14.77 8.71
C ASN A 209 4.08 15.41 8.11
N VAL A 210 2.91 15.03 8.63
CA VAL A 210 1.60 15.54 8.22
C VAL A 210 0.94 16.22 9.42
N GLN A 211 0.68 17.53 9.31
CA GLN A 211 0.04 18.29 10.38
C GLN A 211 -1.48 18.34 10.22
N PHE A 212 -2.20 18.03 11.30
CA PHE A 212 -3.65 18.19 11.40
C PHE A 212 -4.01 19.20 12.49
N PRO A 213 -4.99 20.09 12.26
CA PRO A 213 -5.43 21.03 13.28
C PRO A 213 -6.12 20.29 14.43
N VAL A 214 -5.92 20.79 15.64
CA VAL A 214 -6.58 20.30 16.86
C VAL A 214 -7.37 21.41 17.53
N GLY A 215 -8.42 21.03 18.25
CA GLY A 215 -9.22 21.98 19.03
C GLY A 215 -8.51 22.45 20.30
N ASP A 216 -8.93 23.59 20.84
CA ASP A 216 -8.50 24.05 22.16
C ASP A 216 -9.36 23.39 23.25
N GLY A 217 -8.73 22.51 24.02
CA GLY A 217 -9.37 21.76 25.10
C GLY A 217 -9.82 22.63 26.26
N SER A 218 -9.20 23.80 26.46
CA SER A 218 -9.60 24.75 27.52
C SER A 218 -10.99 25.33 27.28
N LEU A 219 -11.44 25.39 26.02
CA LEU A 219 -12.75 25.90 25.63
C LEU A 219 -13.85 24.84 25.69
N CYS A 220 -13.53 23.58 25.99
CA CYS A 220 -14.51 22.49 26.04
C CYS A 220 -15.68 22.82 27.00
N GLY A 221 -15.37 23.21 28.25
CA GLY A 221 -16.39 23.57 29.25
C GLY A 221 -17.28 24.74 28.82
N PRO A 222 -16.71 25.91 28.44
CA PRO A 222 -17.48 27.04 27.92
C PRO A 222 -18.33 26.71 26.69
N VAL A 223 -17.78 25.98 25.71
CA VAL A 223 -18.51 25.58 24.51
C VAL A 223 -19.68 24.66 24.87
N CYS A 224 -19.44 23.61 25.66
CA CYS A 224 -20.50 22.70 26.09
C CYS A 224 -21.60 23.42 26.88
N GLY A 225 -21.22 24.30 27.82
CA GLY A 225 -22.18 25.08 28.61
C GLY A 225 -23.00 26.04 27.75
N GLY A 226 -22.36 26.75 26.81
CA GLY A 226 -23.03 27.65 25.88
C GLY A 226 -23.98 26.92 24.94
N THR A 227 -23.56 25.80 24.34
CA THR A 227 -24.42 24.96 23.49
C THR A 227 -25.62 24.46 24.26
N LEU A 228 -25.44 23.93 25.47
CA LEU A 228 -26.54 23.44 26.31
C LEU A 228 -27.54 24.55 26.64
N LEU A 229 -27.05 25.74 27.01
CA LEU A 229 -27.89 26.89 27.33
C LEU A 229 -28.74 27.30 26.12
N VAL A 230 -28.11 27.45 24.95
CA VAL A 230 -28.82 27.83 23.71
C VAL A 230 -29.84 26.76 23.34
N THR A 231 -29.49 25.47 23.41
CA THR A 231 -30.43 24.37 23.16
C THR A 231 -31.64 24.46 24.07
N MET A 232 -31.45 24.68 25.38
CA MET A 232 -32.57 24.81 26.32
C MET A 232 -33.46 26.02 26.01
N LEU A 233 -32.88 27.17 25.69
CA LEU A 233 -33.64 28.36 25.30
C LEU A 233 -34.45 28.12 24.02
N CYS A 234 -33.86 27.48 23.01
CA CYS A 234 -34.54 27.10 21.78
C CYS A 234 -35.70 26.13 22.06
N CYS A 235 -35.48 25.10 22.88
CA CYS A 235 -36.53 24.16 23.27
C CYS A 235 -37.69 24.89 23.96
N VAL A 236 -37.41 25.77 24.93
CA VAL A 236 -38.46 26.54 25.63
C VAL A 236 -39.23 27.44 24.67
N ALA A 237 -38.54 28.15 23.77
CA ALA A 237 -39.17 29.00 22.77
C ALA A 237 -40.08 28.22 21.82
N LEU A 238 -39.60 27.07 21.33
CA LEU A 238 -40.38 26.17 20.46
C LEU A 238 -41.59 25.61 21.20
N SER A 239 -41.43 25.09 22.42
CA SER A 239 -42.55 24.57 23.22
C SER A 239 -43.60 25.64 23.50
N LYS A 240 -43.18 26.86 23.84
CA LYS A 240 -44.10 27.99 24.04
C LYS A 240 -44.87 28.32 22.75
N HIS A 241 -44.17 28.37 21.62
CA HIS A 241 -44.80 28.66 20.33
C HIS A 241 -45.82 27.57 19.95
N MET A 242 -45.48 26.29 20.13
CA MET A 242 -46.38 25.18 19.85
C MET A 242 -47.63 25.22 20.73
N TRP A 243 -47.48 25.59 22.01
CA TRP A 243 -48.59 25.75 22.94
C TRP A 243 -49.52 26.91 22.55
N GLU A 244 -48.96 28.08 22.22
CA GLU A 244 -49.73 29.26 21.81
C GLU A 244 -50.54 29.01 20.53
N HIS A 245 -49.96 28.26 19.58
CA HIS A 245 -50.61 27.93 18.31
C HIS A 245 -51.39 26.61 18.30
N ARG A 246 -51.48 25.90 19.44
CA ARG A 246 -52.18 24.60 19.59
C ARG A 246 -51.78 23.58 18.52
N ILE A 247 -50.48 23.55 18.20
CA ILE A 247 -49.92 22.56 17.27
C ILE A 247 -49.86 21.17 17.96
N ILE A 248 -49.94 21.15 19.29
CA ILE A 248 -50.20 20.01 20.17
C ILE A 248 -51.39 20.37 21.07
#